data_AF-A0A9D0A8L2-F1
#
_entry.id   AF-A0A9D0A8L2-F1
#
_cell.length_a   1.000
_cell.length_b   1.000
_cell.length_c   1.000
_cell.angle_alpha   90.00
_cell.angle_beta   90.00
_cell.angle_gamma   90.00
#
_symmetry.space_group_name_H-M   'P 1'
#
loop_
_entity.id
_entity.type
_entity.pdbx_description
1 polymer ?
#
loop_
_entity_poly.entity_id
_entity_poly.type
_entity_poly.pdbx_seq_one_letter_code
_entity_poly.pdbx_strand_id
1 'polypeptide(L)' 'MKNKATKTTFPQTLLDPETFTLTYELVPGRGAGGKKIDRLLEFARLAGEDGRISALSVTDNAGGHPA' A
#
# COMPACT_ATOMS: atom_id res chain seq x y z
N MET A 1 6.50 -17.14 -16.78
CA MET A 1 6.10 -17.74 -15.49
C MET A 1 5.73 -16.62 -14.54
N LYS A 2 4.49 -16.57 -14.04
CA LYS A 2 4.15 -15.63 -12.96
C LYS A 2 4.58 -16.30 -11.67
N ASN A 3 5.66 -15.83 -11.04
CA ASN A 3 5.99 -16.24 -9.68
C ASN A 3 4.81 -15.83 -8.81
N LYS A 4 4.04 -16.83 -8.37
CA LYS A 4 3.02 -16.64 -7.35
C LYS A 4 3.80 -16.42 -6.07
N ALA A 5 4.08 -15.16 -5.74
CA ALA A 5 4.79 -14.82 -4.51
C ALA A 5 4.06 -15.54 -3.36
N THR A 6 4.77 -16.42 -2.66
CA THR A 6 4.33 -16.88 -1.34
C THR A 6 4.07 -15.62 -0.51
N LYS A 7 2.92 -15.57 0.16
CA LYS A 7 2.46 -14.37 0.87
C LYS A 7 3.37 -14.11 2.07
N THR A 8 4.48 -13.42 1.84
CA THR A 8 5.45 -13.00 2.85
C THR A 8 4.93 -11.73 3.52
N THR A 9 4.93 -11.71 4.86
CA THR A 9 4.52 -10.53 5.62
C THR A 9 5.61 -9.45 5.59
N PHE A 10 5.23 -8.18 5.76
CA PHE A 10 6.20 -7.08 5.81
C PHE A 10 7.35 -7.28 6.81
N PRO A 11 7.12 -7.72 8.08
CA PRO A 11 8.24 -8.00 8.99
C PRO A 11 9.20 -9.07 8.47
N GLN A 12 8.70 -10.08 7.74
CA GLN A 12 9.55 -11.10 7.14
C GLN A 12 10.39 -10.55 5.99
N THR A 13 9.86 -9.63 5.17
CA THR A 13 10.63 -9.01 4.08
C THR A 13 11.76 -8.13 4.61
N LEU A 14 11.64 -7.58 5.81
CA LEU A 14 12.69 -6.78 6.46
C LEU A 14 13.86 -7.62 7.00
N LEU A 15 13.66 -8.92 7.24
CA LEU A 15 14.66 -9.81 7.83
C LEU A 15 15.38 -10.68 6.78
N ASP A 16 14.87 -10.72 5.56
CA ASP A 16 15.45 -11.49 4.46
C ASP A 16 16.34 -10.60 3.58
N PRO A 17 17.67 -10.77 3.61
CA PRO A 17 18.60 -9.96 2.82
C PRO A 17 18.47 -10.17 1.30
N GLU A 18 17.86 -11.28 0.86
CA GLU A 18 17.62 -11.57 -0.56
C GLU A 18 16.30 -10.95 -1.07
N THR A 19 15.50 -10.37 -0.17
CA THR A 19 14.22 -9.73 -0.51
C THR A 19 14.35 -8.21 -0.54
N PHE A 20 14.00 -7.61 -1.68
CA PHE A 20 13.81 -6.17 -1.75
C PHE A 20 12.45 -5.78 -1.16
N THR A 21 12.48 -5.10 0.01
CA THR A 21 11.25 -4.59 0.63
C THR A 21 10.78 -3.32 -0.08
N LEU A 22 9.55 -3.35 -0.62
CA LEU A 22 8.91 -2.21 -1.26
C LEU A 22 7.70 -1.76 -0.44
N THR A 23 7.71 -0.53 0.05
CA THR A 23 6.55 0.11 0.68
C THR A 23 5.96 1.19 -0.22
N TYR A 24 4.68 1.48 -0.05
CA TYR A 24 3.98 2.53 -0.81
C TYR A 24 3.07 3.34 0.12
N GLU A 25 3.09 4.67 -0.01
CA GLU A 25 2.18 5.55 0.73
C GLU A 25 1.12 6.11 -0.21
N LEU A 26 -0.15 5.91 0.14
CA LEU A 26 -1.29 6.48 -0.55
C LEU A 26 -1.73 7.77 0.14
N VAL A 27 -1.49 8.88 -0.54
CA VAL A 27 -1.88 10.22 -0.07
C VAL A 27 -3.11 10.68 -0.85
N PRO A 28 -4.31 10.76 -0.24
CA PRO A 28 -5.47 11.34 -0.89
C PRO A 28 -5.25 12.84 -1.12
N GLY A 29 -5.64 13.33 -2.30
CA GLY A 29 -5.59 14.77 -2.59
C GLY A 29 -6.51 15.57 -1.65
N ARG A 30 -6.24 16.88 -1.48
CA ARG A 30 -7.08 17.77 -0.65
C ARG A 30 -8.56 17.67 -1.04
N GLY A 31 -9.45 17.53 -0.04
CA GLY A 31 -10.89 17.41 -0.24
C GLY A 31 -11.33 16.11 -0.94
N ALA A 32 -10.52 15.05 -0.88
CA ALA A 32 -10.88 13.74 -1.43
C ALA A 32 -11.98 13.09 -0.58
N GLY A 33 -13.24 13.38 -0.92
CA GLY A 33 -14.39 12.59 -0.50
C GLY A 33 -14.86 11.64 -1.60
N GLY A 34 -15.64 10.63 -1.22
CA GLY A 34 -16.34 9.71 -2.13
C GLY A 34 -15.41 8.97 -3.10
N LYS A 35 -15.65 9.10 -4.41
CA LYS A 35 -15.03 8.30 -5.49
C LYS A 35 -13.50 8.25 -5.47
N LYS A 36 -12.82 9.29 -4.96
CA LYS A 36 -11.34 9.31 -4.89
C LYS A 36 -10.84 8.33 -3.82
N ILE A 37 -11.53 8.25 -2.69
CA ILE A 37 -11.23 7.28 -1.62
C ILE A 37 -11.56 5.87 -2.11
N ASP A 38 -12.69 5.68 -2.79
CA ASP A 38 -13.05 4.36 -3.35
C ASP A 38 -11.97 3.83 -4.30
N ARG A 39 -11.44 4.71 -5.18
CA ARG A 39 -10.35 4.35 -6.10
C ARG A 39 -9.06 4.03 -5.36
N LEU A 40 -8.74 4.78 -4.30
CA LEU A 40 -7.56 4.56 -3.48
C LEU A 40 -7.64 3.21 -2.74
N LEU A 41 -8.79 2.89 -2.16
CA LEU A 41 -9.05 1.60 -1.50
C LEU A 41 -9.01 0.43 -2.49
N GLU A 42 -9.59 0.60 -3.68
CA GLU A 42 -9.52 -0.43 -4.73
C GLU A 42 -8.08 -0.68 -5.21
N PHE A 43 -7.28 0.38 -5.33
CA PHE A 43 -5.85 0.22 -5.62
C PHE A 43 -5.14 -0.55 -4.50
N ALA A 44 -5.39 -0.21 -3.22
CA ALA A 44 -4.77 -0.92 -2.09
C ALA A 44 -5.11 -2.41 -2.10
N ARG A 45 -6.36 -2.78 -2.44
CA ARG A 45 -6.79 -4.17 -2.60
C ARG A 45 -6.02 -4.87 -3.73
N LEU A 46 -5.97 -4.27 -4.92
CA LEU A 46 -5.28 -4.83 -6.08
C LEU A 46 -3.77 -4.97 -5.84
N ALA A 47 -3.15 -4.01 -5.17
CA ALA A 47 -1.74 -4.06 -4.78
C ALA A 47 -1.45 -5.26 -3.85
N GLY A 48 -2.34 -5.50 -2.87
CA GLY A 48 -2.23 -6.65 -1.97
C GLY A 48 -2.39 -8.00 -2.69
N GLU A 49 -3.17 -8.06 -3.77
CA GLU A 49 -3.33 -9.26 -4.60
C GLU A 49 -2.16 -9.49 -5.57
N ASP A 50 -1.54 -8.43 -6.08
CA ASP A 50 -0.38 -8.53 -6.98
C ASP A 50 0.89 -9.00 -6.25
N GLY A 51 1.07 -8.59 -4.97
CA GLY A 51 2.12 -9.12 -4.09
C GLY A 51 3.52 -8.55 -4.32
N ARG A 52 3.68 -7.53 -5.19
CA ARG A 52 4.95 -6.81 -5.35
C ARG A 52 5.20 -5.76 -4.27
N ILE A 53 4.15 -5.20 -3.70
CA ILE A 53 4.23 -4.20 -2.63
C ILE A 53 4.16 -4.94 -1.29
N SER A 54 5.22 -4.83 -0.48
CA SER A 54 5.37 -5.51 0.80
C SER A 54 4.45 -4.93 1.88
N ALA A 55 4.21 -3.61 1.84
CA ALA A 55 3.28 -2.92 2.74
C ALA A 55 2.78 -1.61 2.13
N LEU A 56 1.61 -1.16 2.58
CA LEU A 56 1.01 0.08 2.14
C LEU A 56 0.46 0.87 3.33
N SER A 57 0.61 2.19 3.32
CA SER A 57 -0.02 3.12 4.28
C SER A 57 -0.99 4.05 3.56
N VAL A 58 -2.00 4.53 4.28
CA VAL A 58 -2.94 5.56 3.79
C VAL A 58 -2.86 6.77 4.72
N THR A 59 -2.59 7.94 4.14
CA THR A 59 -2.58 9.19 4.89
C THR A 59 -4.02 9.69 5.04
N ASP A 60 -4.56 9.69 6.26
CA ASP A 60 -5.92 10.18 6.51
C ASP A 60 -6.04 11.70 6.26
N ASN A 61 -5.00 12.47 6.60
CA ASN A 61 -4.98 13.92 6.46
C ASN A 61 -3.64 14.46 5.95
N ALA A 62 -3.51 14.55 4.62
CA ALA A 62 -2.35 15.15 3.97
C ALA A 62 -2.21 16.67 4.21
N GLY A 63 -3.27 17.33 4.68
CA GLY A 63 -3.32 18.79 4.87
C GLY A 63 -2.82 19.29 6.23
N GLY A 64 -2.55 18.40 7.19
CA GLY A 64 -1.98 18.73 8.50
C GLY A 64 -2.91 19.46 9.48
N HIS A 65 -4.20 19.58 9.19
CA HIS A 65 -5.20 20.14 10.11
C HIS A 65 -5.81 19.02 10.95
N PRO A 66 -5.87 19.09 12.29
CA PRO A 66 -6.43 18.01 13.11
C PRO A 66 -7.81 17.58 12.58
N ALA A 67 -7.97 16.28 12.35
CA ALA A 67 -9.27 15.68 12.07
C ALA A 67 -10.14 15.64 13.34
#